data_AF-A0AB33ICJ8-F1
#
_entry.id   AF-A0AB33ICJ8-F1
#
_cell.length_a   1.000
_cell.length_b   1.000
_cell.length_c   1.000
_cell.angle_alpha   90.00
_cell.angle_beta   90.00
_cell.angle_gamma   90.00
#
_symmetry.space_group_name_H-M   'P 1'
#
loop_
_entity.id
_entity.type
_entity.pdbx_description
1 polymer ?
#
loop_
_entity_poly.entity_id
_entity_poly.type
_entity_poly.pdbx_seq_one_letter_code
_entity_poly.pdbx_strand_id
1 'polypeptide(L)' 'MAENLLTIAQVCERVSMSASHIRKRIKLGKFPAATHRLSTRMVRWSESSINEWIEKTHEQKKH' A
#
# COMPACT_ATOMS: atom_id res chain seq x y z
N MET A 1 6.72 -2.03 -20.05
CA MET A 1 6.15 -2.97 -19.05
C MET A 1 4.99 -2.26 -18.38
N ALA A 2 3.79 -2.84 -18.39
CA ALA A 2 2.61 -2.19 -17.82
C ALA A 2 2.71 -2.21 -16.29
N GLU A 3 2.61 -1.05 -15.65
CA GLU A 3 2.58 -0.95 -14.20
C GLU A 3 1.20 -1.40 -13.68
N ASN A 4 1.17 -2.45 -12.86
CA ASN A 4 -0.07 -2.90 -12.24
C ASN A 4 -0.45 -1.96 -11.10
N LEU A 5 -1.60 -1.29 -11.27
CA LEU A 5 -2.14 -0.36 -10.30
C LEU A 5 -3.20 -1.04 -9.42
N LEU A 6 -2.89 -1.16 -8.14
CA LEU A 6 -3.76 -1.77 -7.13
C LEU A 6 -4.75 -0.77 -6.56
N THR A 7 -5.99 -1.22 -6.41
CA THR A 7 -7.04 -0.53 -5.66
C THR A 7 -6.83 -0.72 -4.16
N ILE A 8 -7.47 0.12 -3.34
CA ILE A 8 -7.42 -0.04 -1.88
C ILE A 8 -7.88 -1.44 -1.42
N ALA A 9 -8.85 -2.06 -2.11
CA ALA A 9 -9.32 -3.41 -1.78
C ALA A 9 -8.22 -4.47 -1.99
N GLN A 10 -7.56 -4.44 -3.14
CA GLN A 10 -6.43 -5.33 -3.46
C GLN A 10 -5.23 -5.11 -2.54
N VAL A 11 -4.98 -3.86 -2.14
CA VAL A 11 -3.96 -3.55 -1.13
C VAL A 11 -4.36 -4.17 0.21
N CYS A 12 -5.60 -3.97 0.68
CA CYS A 12 -6.09 -4.54 1.95
C CYS A 12 -5.88 -6.06 2.02
N GLU A 13 -6.20 -6.76 0.92
CA GLU A 13 -6.00 -8.20 0.80
C GLU A 13 -4.52 -8.58 0.92
N ARG A 14 -3.64 -7.95 0.14
CA ARG A 14 -2.19 -8.24 0.15
C ARG A 14 -1.54 -8.01 1.50
N VAL A 15 -1.88 -6.92 2.18
CA VAL A 15 -1.25 -6.55 3.45
C VAL A 15 -2.07 -7.01 4.67
N SER A 16 -3.15 -7.76 4.46
CA SER A 16 -4.07 -8.25 5.49
C SER A 16 -4.49 -7.17 6.50
N MET A 17 -4.76 -5.96 6.00
CA MET A 17 -5.12 -4.80 6.81
C MET A 17 -6.37 -4.12 6.27
N SER A 18 -7.18 -3.53 7.15
CA SER A 18 -8.34 -2.76 6.73
C SER A 18 -7.94 -1.44 6.08
N ALA A 19 -8.79 -0.93 5.17
CA ALA A 19 -8.57 0.35 4.50
C ALA A 19 -8.40 1.52 5.48
N SER A 20 -9.12 1.49 6.61
CA SER A 20 -8.98 2.49 7.67
C SER A 20 -7.59 2.42 8.34
N HIS A 21 -7.10 1.21 8.60
CA HIS A 21 -5.77 1.01 9.18
C HIS A 21 -4.68 1.47 8.21
N ILE A 22 -4.79 1.13 6.92
CA ILE A 22 -3.88 1.60 5.87
C ILE A 22 -3.86 3.14 5.83
N ARG A 23 -5.03 3.80 5.79
CA ARG A 23 -5.11 5.28 5.81
C ARG A 23 -4.44 5.89 7.04
N LYS A 24 -4.63 5.29 8.23
CA LYS A 24 -3.94 5.73 9.46
C LYS A 24 -2.43 5.58 9.34
N ARG A 25 -1.94 4.45 8.83
CA ARG A 25 -0.49 4.22 8.66
C ARG A 25 0.13 5.15 7.62
N ILE A 26 -0.59 5.49 6.54
CA ILE A 26 -0.15 6.51 5.58
C ILE A 26 0.02 7.85 6.28
N LYS A 27 -0.96 8.27 7.09
CA LYS A 27 -0.87 9.51 7.89
C LYS A 27 0.30 9.50 8.87
N LEU A 28 0.66 8.32 9.40
CA LEU A 28 1.80 8.12 10.29
C LEU A 28 3.15 7.95 9.56
N GLY A 29 3.18 7.98 8.22
CA GLY A 29 4.39 7.71 7.44
C GLY A 29 4.87 6.26 7.51
N LYS A 30 4.04 5.33 8.00
CA LYS A 30 4.36 3.90 8.21
C LYS A 30 3.83 2.99 7.09
N PHE A 31 3.29 3.56 6.02
CA PHE A 31 2.77 2.86 4.85
C PHE A 31 2.94 3.73 3.60
N PRO A 32 3.27 3.16 2.43
CA PRO A 32 3.46 3.92 1.20
C PRO A 32 2.20 4.71 0.82
N ALA A 33 2.40 5.98 0.48
CA ALA A 33 1.35 6.79 -0.10
C ALA A 33 0.92 6.22 -1.46
N ALA A 34 -0.33 6.48 -1.86
CA ALA A 34 -0.81 6.04 -3.16
C ALA A 34 -0.02 6.73 -4.28
N THR A 35 0.56 5.92 -5.17
CA THR A 35 1.40 6.37 -6.28
C THR A 35 0.61 7.15 -7.33
N HIS A 36 -0.66 6.80 -7.54
CA HIS A 36 -1.51 7.39 -8.56
C HIS A 36 -2.81 7.92 -7.95
N ARG A 37 -3.14 9.18 -8.23
CA ARG A 37 -4.42 9.79 -7.85
C ARG A 37 -5.21 10.10 -9.11
N LEU A 38 -6.27 9.33 -9.35
CA LEU A 38 -7.19 9.52 -10.47
C LEU A 38 -8.27 10.56 -10.12
N SER A 39 -8.65 10.67 -8.85
CA SER A 39 -9.55 11.72 -8.34
C SER A 39 -9.35 11.92 -6.83
N THR A 40 -10.06 12.90 -6.25
CA THR A 40 -10.06 13.15 -4.80
C THR A 40 -10.41 11.89 -3.98
N ARG A 41 -11.23 10.98 -4.54
CA ARG A 41 -11.66 9.75 -3.86
C ARG A 41 -11.02 8.48 -4.43
N MET A 42 -10.42 8.55 -5.63
CA MET A 42 -9.85 7.38 -6.30
C MET A 42 -8.34 7.49 -6.38
N VAL A 43 -7.68 6.65 -5.59
CA VAL A 43 -6.24 6.51 -5.54
C VAL A 43 -5.83 5.07 -5.79
N ARG A 44 -4.64 4.86 -6.33
CA ARG A 44 -4.06 3.56 -6.61
C ARG A 44 -2.59 3.50 -6.22
N TRP A 45 -2.15 2.29 -5.89
CA TRP A 45 -0.79 1.98 -5.52
C TRP A 45 -0.13 1.18 -6.63
N SER A 46 1.14 1.44 -6.89
CA SER A 46 1.93 0.54 -7.71
C SER A 46 2.10 -0.79 -6.99
N GLU A 47 1.93 -1.90 -7.70
CA GLU A 47 2.16 -3.22 -7.14
C GLU A 47 3.58 -3.37 -6.59
N SER A 48 4.59 -2.82 -7.29
CA SER A 48 5.98 -2.80 -6.86
C SER A 48 6.17 -2.13 -5.49
N SER A 49 5.59 -0.95 -5.28
CA SER A 49 5.74 -0.22 -4.02
C SER A 49 5.11 -0.95 -2.84
N ILE A 50 4.00 -1.66 -3.07
CA ILE A 50 3.38 -2.50 -2.04
C ILE A 50 4.25 -3.71 -1.73
N ASN A 51 4.77 -4.39 -2.76
CA ASN A 51 5.63 -5.56 -2.57
C ASN A 51 6.92 -5.18 -1.81
N GLU A 52 7.59 -4.10 -2.19
CA GLU A 52 8.77 -3.59 -1.47
C GLU A 52 8.46 -3.28 -0.01
N TRP A 53 7.28 -2.74 0.29
CA TRP A 53 6.87 -2.47 1.66
C TRP A 53 6.62 -3.76 2.45
N ILE A 54 6.01 -4.77 1.83
CA ILE A 54 5.81 -6.10 2.42
C ILE A 54 7.16 -6.72 2.75
N GLU A 55 8.11 -6.72 1.81
CA GLU A 55 9.46 -7.24 2.03
C GLU A 55 10.16 -6.53 3.19
N LYS A 56 10.16 -5.19 3.19
CA LYS A 56 10.74 -4.38 4.28
C LYS A 56 10.09 -4.62 5.64
N THR A 57 8.80 -4.94 5.68
CA THR A 57 8.10 -5.21 6.95
C THR A 57 8.29 -6.63 7.45
N HIS A 58 8.48 -7.59 6.54
CA HIS A 58 8.89 -8.95 6.90
C HIS A 58 10.32 -8.98 7.46
N GLU A 59 11.24 -8.18 6.90
CA GLU A 59 12.63 -8.07 7.37
C GLU A 59 12.69 -7.57 8.83
N GLN A 60 11.83 -6.61 9.20
CA GLN A 60 11.79 -6.04 10.55
C GLN A 60 11.25 -6.99 11.63
N LYS A 61 10.60 -8.10 11.26
CA LYS A 61 10.08 -9.10 12.21
C LYS A 61 11.11 -10.18 12.57
N LYS A 62 12.32 -10.14 12.00
CA LYS A 62 13.34 -11.19 12.15
C LYS A 62 14.38 -10.90 13.24
N HIS A 63 14.08 -10.02 14.20
CA HIS A 63 14.94 -9.70 15.33
C HIS A 63 14.24 -9.95 16.66
#